data_AF-A0A7X6WT52-F1
#
_entry.id   AF-A0A7X6WT52-F1
#
_cell.length_a   1.000
_cell.length_b   1.000
_cell.length_c   1.000
_cell.angle_alpha   90.00
_cell.angle_beta   90.00
_cell.angle_gamma   90.00
#
_symmetry.space_group_name_H-M   'P 1'
#
loop_
_entity.id
_entity.type
_entity.pdbx_description
1 polymer ?
#
loop_
_entity_poly.entity_id
_entity_poly.type
_entity_poly.pdbx_seq_one_letter_code
_entity_poly.pdbx_strand_id
1 'polypeptide(L)'
;MVLNIFPAVPVVEAKVKYETRAFDKKFQSEDDFKQGKLEKLKIKKQGEGVELEVEAETGGVYITPEVKAPFGATHIGLHWSEDFADENLINAYVRTRGEGKEFGEWVEAMVETEDRPDEKEKQEIFASLVYAGEREYAQARFEFGEKDGKKAKLKDFTFTFLNSGELAQKKVSEIKF
;
A
#
# COMPACT_ATOMS: atom_id res chain seq x y z
N MET A 1 -24.17 8.51 64.54
CA MET A 1 -23.02 8.83 63.66
C MET A 1 -22.91 7.69 62.66
N VAL A 2 -23.25 7.91 61.39
CA VAL A 2 -23.25 6.87 60.35
C VAL A 2 -22.01 7.10 59.48
N LEU A 3 -21.04 6.18 59.52
CA LEU A 3 -19.88 6.23 58.63
C LEU A 3 -20.28 5.72 57.25
N ASN A 4 -20.19 6.59 56.25
CA ASN A 4 -20.37 6.23 54.85
C ASN A 4 -19.04 5.66 54.33
N ILE A 5 -19.03 4.39 53.92
CA ILE A 5 -17.87 3.72 53.34
C ILE A 5 -18.08 3.70 51.83
N PHE A 6 -17.39 4.55 51.08
CA PHE A 6 -17.35 4.43 49.63
C PHE A 6 -16.40 3.30 49.25
N PRO A 7 -16.81 2.31 48.43
CA PRO A 7 -15.88 1.32 47.91
C PRO A 7 -14.89 2.02 46.97
N ALA A 8 -13.59 1.86 47.26
CA ALA A 8 -12.54 2.28 46.34
C ALA A 8 -12.60 1.38 45.09
N VAL A 9 -12.98 1.95 43.94
CA VAL A 9 -12.88 1.24 42.67
C VAL A 9 -11.40 1.19 42.30
N PRO A 10 -10.81 0.00 42.09
CA PRO A 10 -9.41 -0.08 41.67
C PRO A 10 -9.26 0.57 40.29
N VAL A 11 -8.39 1.58 40.20
CA VAL A 11 -7.96 2.15 38.92
C VAL A 11 -6.92 1.20 38.34
N VAL A 12 -7.30 0.51 37.26
CA VAL A 12 -6.37 -0.33 36.49
C VAL A 12 -5.72 0.55 35.43
N GLU A 13 -4.44 0.90 35.61
CA GLU A 13 -3.64 1.49 34.54
C GLU A 13 -3.24 0.40 33.54
N ALA A 14 -3.96 0.31 32.42
CA ALA A 14 -3.55 -0.51 31.29
C ALA A 14 -2.51 0.23 30.47
N LYS A 15 -1.27 -0.29 30.41
CA LYS A 15 -0.26 0.16 29.44
C LYS A 15 -0.46 -0.62 28.14
N VAL A 16 -1.00 0.04 27.12
CA VAL A 16 -1.10 -0.53 25.78
C VAL A 16 0.23 -0.35 25.07
N LYS A 17 0.78 -1.42 24.47
CA LYS A 17 1.96 -1.35 23.61
C LYS A 17 1.51 -1.52 22.17
N TYR A 18 1.78 -0.52 21.34
CA TYR A 18 1.56 -0.58 19.90
C TYR A 18 2.82 -1.15 19.23
N GLU A 19 2.65 -2.05 18.27
CA GLU A 19 3.74 -2.55 17.42
C GLU A 19 3.32 -2.34 15.96
N THR A 20 4.07 -1.48 15.26
CA THR A 20 3.87 -1.29 13.82
C THR A 20 4.76 -2.27 13.06
N ARG A 21 4.17 -3.01 12.13
CA ARG A 21 4.90 -3.88 11.20
C ARG A 21 4.77 -3.35 9.80
N ALA A 22 5.86 -3.45 9.04
CA ALA A 22 5.92 -3.09 7.63
C ALA A 22 6.53 -4.25 6.83
N PHE A 23 6.03 -4.47 5.62
CA PHE A 23 6.59 -5.42 4.66
C PHE A 23 6.49 -4.84 3.25
N ASP A 24 7.61 -4.80 2.54
CA ASP A 24 7.68 -4.24 1.20
C ASP A 24 7.87 -5.33 0.16
N LYS A 25 7.07 -5.28 -0.91
CA LYS A 25 7.29 -6.09 -2.12
C LYS A 25 7.55 -5.16 -3.30
N LYS A 26 8.79 -5.20 -3.79
CA LYS A 26 9.26 -4.46 -4.96
C LYS A 26 9.06 -5.23 -6.26
N PHE A 27 8.82 -4.48 -7.32
CA PHE A 27 8.66 -4.87 -8.72
C PHE A 27 9.66 -4.06 -9.55
N GLN A 28 10.84 -4.63 -9.77
CA GLN A 28 11.96 -3.94 -10.42
C GLN A 28 12.58 -4.76 -11.56
N SER A 29 12.22 -6.05 -11.66
CA SER A 29 12.72 -6.93 -12.70
C SER A 29 11.68 -7.25 -13.76
N GLU A 30 12.15 -7.67 -14.93
CA GLU A 30 11.28 -8.14 -16.01
C GLU A 30 10.39 -9.31 -15.55
N ASP A 31 10.93 -10.20 -14.72
CA ASP A 31 10.21 -11.37 -14.21
C ASP A 31 9.11 -10.98 -13.22
N ASP A 32 9.31 -9.95 -12.40
CA ASP A 32 8.25 -9.41 -11.54
C ASP A 32 7.08 -8.90 -12.40
N PHE A 33 7.38 -8.14 -13.47
CA PHE A 33 6.37 -7.58 -14.34
C PHE A 33 5.63 -8.64 -15.18
N LYS A 34 6.36 -9.63 -15.71
CA LYS A 34 5.82 -10.72 -16.54
C LYS A 34 4.81 -11.62 -15.82
N GLN A 35 4.89 -11.71 -14.49
CA GLN A 35 3.94 -12.49 -13.70
C GLN A 35 2.57 -11.81 -13.57
N GLY A 36 2.48 -10.52 -13.92
CA GLY A 36 1.23 -9.79 -14.00
C GLY A 36 0.53 -9.97 -15.35
N LYS A 37 -0.65 -9.35 -15.47
CA LYS A 37 -1.41 -9.27 -16.71
C LYS A 37 -1.16 -7.91 -17.36
N LEU A 38 -0.68 -7.91 -18.60
CA LEU A 38 -0.46 -6.72 -19.40
C LEU A 38 -1.54 -6.61 -20.50
N GLU A 39 -2.16 -5.45 -20.64
CA GLU A 39 -3.10 -5.14 -21.72
C GLU A 39 -2.64 -3.85 -22.42
N LYS A 40 -2.24 -3.96 -23.70
CA LYS A 40 -1.69 -2.84 -24.51
C LYS A 40 -0.43 -2.20 -23.89
N LEU A 41 0.32 -2.97 -23.12
CA LEU A 41 1.57 -2.56 -22.51
C LEU A 41 2.66 -3.54 -22.94
N LYS A 42 3.89 -3.02 -23.06
CA LYS A 42 5.10 -3.83 -23.21
C LYS A 42 6.04 -3.58 -22.06
N ILE A 43 6.84 -4.60 -21.76
CA ILE A 43 7.96 -4.48 -20.83
C ILE A 43 9.19 -4.05 -21.64
N LYS A 44 9.87 -3.00 -21.19
CA LYS A 44 11.05 -2.46 -21.86
C LYS A 44 12.20 -2.37 -20.87
N LYS A 45 13.38 -2.84 -21.31
CA LYS A 45 14.63 -2.67 -20.58
C LYS A 45 15.24 -1.33 -20.93
N GLN A 46 15.58 -0.54 -19.93
CA GLN A 46 16.24 0.75 -20.10
C GLN A 46 17.44 0.83 -19.15
N GLY A 47 18.66 0.73 -19.70
CA GLY A 47 19.87 0.62 -18.90
C GLY A 47 19.83 -0.62 -18.00
N GLU A 48 19.96 -0.40 -16.69
CA GLU A 48 19.86 -1.45 -15.66
C GLU A 48 18.43 -1.66 -15.14
N GLY A 49 17.47 -0.82 -15.55
CA GLY A 49 16.09 -0.85 -15.08
C GLY A 49 15.07 -1.45 -16.07
N VAL A 50 13.85 -1.64 -15.57
CA VAL A 50 12.70 -2.14 -16.35
C VAL A 50 11.53 -1.17 -16.21
N GLU A 51 10.92 -0.81 -17.33
CA GLU A 51 9.74 0.06 -17.40
C GLU A 51 8.58 -0.63 -18.11
N LEU A 52 7.35 -0.33 -17.69
CA LEU A 52 6.14 -0.60 -18.46
C LEU A 52 5.83 0.62 -19.34
N GLU A 53 5.64 0.39 -20.64
CA GLU A 53 5.37 1.42 -21.63
C GLU A 53 4.11 1.07 -22.44
N VAL A 54 3.28 2.07 -22.72
CA VAL A 54 2.06 1.93 -23.52
C VAL A 54 2.38 1.67 -24.98
N GLU A 55 1.81 0.61 -25.56
CA GLU A 55 1.98 0.26 -26.98
C GLU A 55 0.99 0.99 -27.90
N ALA A 56 -0.24 1.22 -27.42
CA ALA A 56 -1.30 1.85 -28.17
C ALA A 56 -1.39 3.37 -27.95
N GLU A 57 -2.21 4.05 -28.73
CA GLU A 57 -2.55 5.47 -28.54
C GLU A 57 -3.66 5.68 -27.48
N THR A 58 -4.24 4.60 -26.96
CA THR A 58 -5.45 4.65 -26.11
C THR A 58 -5.20 4.24 -24.66
N GLY A 59 -3.95 4.31 -24.20
CA GLY A 59 -3.55 3.85 -22.87
C GLY A 59 -3.32 2.34 -22.77
N GLY A 60 -3.16 1.86 -21.53
CA GLY A 60 -2.93 0.44 -21.23
C GLY A 60 -3.25 0.09 -19.78
N VAL A 61 -3.33 -1.20 -19.47
CA VAL A 61 -3.64 -1.69 -18.13
C VAL A 61 -2.63 -2.72 -17.69
N TYR A 62 -2.12 -2.56 -16.48
CA TYR A 62 -1.31 -3.57 -15.81
C TYR A 62 -2.00 -4.05 -14.55
N ILE A 63 -2.15 -5.36 -14.38
CA ILE A 63 -2.60 -5.97 -13.13
C ILE A 63 -1.43 -6.79 -12.57
N THR A 64 -0.99 -6.48 -11.36
CA THR A 64 0.13 -7.17 -10.72
C THR A 64 -0.18 -8.66 -10.50
N PRO A 65 0.81 -9.54 -10.34
CA PRO A 65 0.55 -10.80 -9.64
C PRO A 65 0.01 -10.54 -8.23
N GLU A 66 -0.57 -11.57 -7.64
CA GLU A 66 -0.96 -11.54 -6.24
C GLU A 66 0.29 -11.45 -5.34
N VAL A 67 0.22 -10.58 -4.33
CA VAL A 67 1.28 -10.42 -3.32
C VAL A 67 0.73 -10.84 -1.97
N LYS A 68 1.46 -11.71 -1.28
CA LYS A 68 1.16 -12.16 0.09
C LYS A 68 2.08 -11.49 1.10
N ALA A 69 1.52 -10.82 2.08
CA ALA A 69 2.22 -10.30 3.25
C ALA A 69 2.36 -11.39 4.35
N PRO A 70 3.38 -11.32 5.21
CA PRO A 70 3.56 -12.27 6.31
C PRO A 70 2.60 -12.03 7.50
N PHE A 71 1.74 -11.02 7.42
CA PHE A 71 0.75 -10.65 8.44
C PHE A 71 -0.50 -10.04 7.76
N GLY A 72 -1.62 -10.01 8.48
CA GLY A 72 -2.82 -9.28 8.04
C GLY A 72 -2.54 -7.78 8.01
N ALA A 73 -2.62 -7.14 6.84
CA ALA A 73 -2.35 -5.72 6.71
C ALA A 73 -3.57 -4.89 7.10
N THR A 74 -3.37 -3.87 7.92
CA THR A 74 -4.37 -2.83 8.19
C THR A 74 -4.47 -1.85 7.03
N HIS A 75 -3.35 -1.52 6.39
CA HIS A 75 -3.25 -0.57 5.29
C HIS A 75 -2.24 -1.05 4.25
N ILE A 76 -2.41 -0.61 3.02
CA ILE A 76 -1.48 -0.86 1.91
C ILE A 76 -1.17 0.47 1.24
N GLY A 77 0.12 0.79 1.13
CA GLY A 77 0.62 1.89 0.31
C GLY A 77 1.16 1.38 -1.02
N LEU A 78 1.06 2.22 -2.05
CA LEU A 78 1.73 2.02 -3.33
C LEU A 78 2.70 3.16 -3.58
N HIS A 79 3.86 2.83 -4.09
CA HIS A 79 4.89 3.78 -4.51
C HIS A 79 5.47 3.32 -5.84
N TRP A 80 5.70 4.23 -6.78
CA TRP A 80 6.35 3.93 -8.06
C TRP A 80 7.08 5.15 -8.59
N SER A 81 7.81 4.97 -9.68
CA SER A 81 8.45 6.06 -10.41
C SER A 81 7.91 6.21 -11.83
N GLU A 82 7.82 7.46 -12.31
CA GLU A 82 7.30 7.85 -13.61
C GLU A 82 7.98 9.12 -14.16
N ASP A 83 8.26 9.15 -15.47
CA ASP A 83 8.93 10.27 -16.15
C ASP A 83 8.13 11.59 -16.11
N PHE A 84 6.80 11.51 -15.97
CA PHE A 84 5.86 12.64 -15.96
C PHE A 84 5.02 12.70 -14.68
N ALA A 85 5.66 12.52 -13.52
CA ALA A 85 4.97 12.43 -12.22
C ALA A 85 4.01 13.58 -11.92
N ASP A 86 4.28 14.81 -12.39
CA ASP A 86 3.44 16.00 -12.18
C ASP A 86 2.11 15.97 -12.95
N GLU A 87 2.02 15.16 -14.01
CA GLU A 87 0.82 15.09 -14.86
C GLU A 87 -0.18 14.04 -14.36
N ASN A 88 0.24 13.19 -13.41
CA ASN A 88 -0.52 12.06 -12.87
C ASN A 88 -1.23 11.25 -13.96
N LEU A 89 -0.43 10.62 -14.83
CA LEU A 89 -0.97 9.86 -15.96
C LEU A 89 -1.28 8.40 -15.61
N ILE A 90 -1.15 8.00 -14.35
CA ILE A 90 -1.42 6.64 -13.89
C ILE A 90 -2.45 6.66 -12.77
N ASN A 91 -3.59 6.00 -13.00
CA ASN A 91 -4.54 5.71 -11.94
C ASN A 91 -4.22 4.34 -11.33
N ALA A 92 -4.13 4.29 -10.00
CA ALA A 92 -3.82 3.07 -9.26
C ALA A 92 -5.03 2.60 -8.46
N TYR A 93 -5.27 1.29 -8.47
CA TYR A 93 -6.33 0.64 -7.70
C TYR A 93 -5.74 -0.55 -6.95
N VAL A 94 -6.25 -0.82 -5.75
CA VAL A 94 -5.88 -1.96 -4.93
C VAL A 94 -7.12 -2.78 -4.61
N ARG A 95 -6.99 -4.10 -4.63
CA ARG A 95 -7.97 -5.01 -4.03
C ARG A 95 -7.27 -5.99 -3.11
N THR A 96 -8.01 -6.48 -2.13
CA THR A 96 -7.47 -7.36 -1.08
C THR A 96 -8.34 -8.60 -0.87
N ARG A 97 -7.74 -9.65 -0.34
CA ARG A 97 -8.44 -10.86 0.14
C ARG A 97 -7.75 -11.45 1.35
N GLY A 98 -8.52 -12.15 2.17
CA GLY A 98 -7.94 -13.02 3.20
C GLY A 98 -7.59 -14.40 2.63
N GLU A 99 -6.88 -15.21 3.43
CA GLU A 99 -6.57 -16.61 3.10
C GLU A 99 -7.85 -17.40 2.70
N GLY A 100 -7.78 -18.08 1.55
CA GLY A 100 -8.88 -18.91 1.04
C GLY A 100 -10.15 -18.16 0.61
N LYS A 101 -10.16 -16.82 0.62
CA LYS A 101 -11.31 -15.99 0.18
C LYS A 101 -11.10 -15.48 -1.24
N GLU A 102 -12.17 -14.97 -1.84
CA GLU A 102 -12.10 -14.21 -3.10
C GLU A 102 -11.64 -12.77 -2.88
N PHE A 103 -11.16 -12.13 -3.95
CA PHE A 103 -10.85 -10.71 -3.94
C PHE A 103 -12.11 -9.85 -3.79
N GLY A 104 -11.99 -8.83 -2.94
CA GLY A 104 -12.97 -7.75 -2.90
C GLY A 104 -12.92 -6.86 -4.14
N GLU A 105 -13.69 -5.77 -4.07
CA GLU A 105 -13.73 -4.75 -5.11
C GLU A 105 -12.39 -4.00 -5.24
N TRP A 106 -12.18 -3.40 -6.41
CA TRP A 106 -11.09 -2.47 -6.64
C TRP A 106 -11.38 -1.15 -5.95
N VAL A 107 -10.46 -0.72 -5.09
CA VAL A 107 -10.49 0.58 -4.41
C VAL A 107 -9.40 1.45 -5.01
N GLU A 108 -9.75 2.67 -5.40
CA GLU A 108 -8.78 3.63 -5.92
C GLU A 108 -7.79 4.06 -4.84
N ALA A 109 -6.50 4.03 -5.17
CA ALA A 109 -5.42 4.57 -4.36
C ALA A 109 -5.08 5.96 -4.92
N MET A 110 -5.66 7.01 -4.35
CA MET A 110 -5.50 8.38 -4.84
C MET A 110 -4.03 8.81 -4.77
N VAL A 111 -3.52 9.40 -5.85
CA VAL A 111 -2.15 9.93 -5.91
C VAL A 111 -2.02 11.20 -5.07
N GLU A 112 -1.00 11.25 -4.23
CA GLU A 112 -0.69 12.40 -3.39
C GLU A 112 0.21 13.38 -4.17
N THR A 113 -0.30 14.59 -4.43
CA THR A 113 0.38 15.62 -5.22
C THR A 113 0.88 16.81 -4.39
N GLU A 114 0.40 16.98 -3.15
CA GLU A 114 0.62 18.20 -2.35
C GLU A 114 1.89 18.15 -1.47
N ASP A 115 2.40 16.97 -1.12
CA ASP A 115 3.53 16.79 -0.17
C ASP A 115 4.77 16.17 -0.82
N ARG A 116 5.05 16.48 -2.09
CA ARG A 116 6.28 16.02 -2.75
C ARG A 116 7.48 16.77 -2.16
N PRO A 117 8.54 16.09 -1.67
CA PRO A 117 9.75 16.77 -1.26
C PRO A 117 10.27 17.63 -2.44
N ASP A 118 10.67 18.88 -2.16
CA ASP A 118 11.07 19.95 -3.10
C ASP A 118 12.13 19.59 -4.18
N GLU A 119 12.59 18.35 -4.22
CA GLU A 119 13.49 17.82 -5.22
C GLU A 119 12.72 17.56 -6.53
N LYS A 120 12.62 18.59 -7.37
CA LYS A 120 12.11 18.58 -8.76
C LYS A 120 12.68 17.47 -9.68
N GLU A 121 13.63 16.67 -9.20
CA GLU A 121 14.28 15.58 -9.94
C GLU A 121 13.69 14.20 -9.62
N LYS A 122 12.90 14.04 -8.55
CA LYS A 122 12.37 12.73 -8.17
C LYS A 122 11.07 12.43 -8.91
N GLN A 123 11.20 11.53 -9.87
CA GLN A 123 10.15 10.84 -10.60
C GLN A 123 9.22 9.98 -9.69
N GLU A 124 9.23 10.16 -8.37
CA GLU A 124 8.54 9.29 -7.41
C GLU A 124 7.10 9.74 -7.18
N ILE A 125 6.18 8.78 -7.19
CA ILE A 125 4.75 8.96 -6.93
C ILE A 125 4.35 8.08 -5.76
N PHE A 126 3.68 8.69 -4.78
CA PHE A 126 3.06 8.01 -3.65
C PHE A 126 1.54 8.08 -3.80
N ALA A 127 0.88 6.94 -3.59
CA ALA A 127 -0.56 6.90 -3.45
C ALA A 127 -0.95 6.77 -1.99
N SER A 128 -2.11 7.35 -1.67
CA SER A 128 -2.77 7.24 -0.38
C SER A 128 -2.92 5.79 0.08
N LEU A 129 -2.92 5.62 1.41
CA LEU A 129 -3.05 4.31 2.03
C LEU A 129 -4.46 3.74 1.83
N VAL A 130 -4.54 2.55 1.25
CA VAL A 130 -5.80 1.81 1.11
C VAL A 130 -6.01 0.92 2.33
N TYR A 131 -7.15 1.05 3.01
CA TYR A 131 -7.51 0.18 4.13
C TYR A 131 -7.67 -1.27 3.66
N ALA A 132 -6.95 -2.19 4.30
CA ALA A 132 -6.87 -3.59 3.92
C ALA A 132 -7.65 -4.53 4.85
N GLY A 133 -8.15 -4.05 6.00
CA GLY A 133 -9.02 -4.83 6.88
C GLY A 133 -8.40 -6.14 7.40
N GLU A 134 -7.11 -6.07 7.77
CA GLU A 134 -6.30 -7.19 8.27
C GLU A 134 -6.14 -8.36 7.29
N ARG A 135 -6.15 -8.07 5.98
CA ARG A 135 -5.99 -9.07 4.92
C ARG A 135 -4.54 -9.24 4.51
N GLU A 136 -4.14 -10.46 4.17
CA GLU A 136 -2.76 -10.83 3.86
C GLU A 136 -2.43 -10.72 2.37
N TYR A 137 -3.43 -10.75 1.49
CA TYR A 137 -3.24 -10.76 0.05
C TYR A 137 -3.71 -9.48 -0.60
N ALA A 138 -2.93 -8.98 -1.55
CA ALA A 138 -3.27 -7.82 -2.34
C ALA A 138 -2.90 -7.98 -3.81
N GLN A 139 -3.59 -7.20 -4.64
CA GLN A 139 -3.27 -7.01 -6.04
C GLN A 139 -3.51 -5.55 -6.40
N ALA A 140 -2.70 -5.01 -7.31
CA ALA A 140 -2.85 -3.67 -7.81
C ALA A 140 -3.20 -3.70 -9.30
N ARG A 141 -3.96 -2.70 -9.74
CA ARG A 141 -4.27 -2.41 -11.13
C ARG A 141 -3.82 -0.98 -11.42
N PHE A 142 -3.02 -0.82 -12.46
CA PHE A 142 -2.58 0.47 -12.96
C PHE A 142 -3.22 0.70 -14.33
N GLU A 143 -3.88 1.84 -14.48
CA GLU A 143 -4.45 2.30 -15.73
C GLU A 143 -3.63 3.48 -16.24
N PHE A 144 -3.05 3.32 -17.42
CA PHE A 144 -2.12 4.26 -18.03
C PHE A 144 -2.86 5.19 -18.97
N GLY A 145 -2.72 6.49 -18.76
CA GLY A 145 -3.23 7.56 -19.58
C GLY A 145 -2.18 8.16 -20.52
N GLU A 146 -2.64 9.13 -21.30
CA GLU A 146 -1.84 9.96 -22.18
C GLU A 146 -2.35 11.40 -22.11
N LYS A 147 -1.44 12.38 -22.12
CA LYS A 147 -1.78 13.80 -22.16
C LYS A 147 -0.75 14.55 -23.00
N ASP A 148 -1.21 15.34 -23.96
CA ASP A 148 -0.35 16.15 -24.84
C ASP A 148 0.78 15.35 -25.53
N GLY A 149 0.49 14.10 -25.92
CA GLY A 149 1.45 13.18 -26.53
C GLY A 149 2.46 12.54 -25.55
N LYS A 150 2.39 12.87 -24.26
CA LYS A 150 3.16 12.22 -23.19
C LYS A 150 2.43 10.96 -22.74
N LYS A 151 3.12 9.83 -22.83
CA LYS A 151 2.60 8.53 -22.39
C LYS A 151 3.14 8.19 -21.01
N ALA A 152 2.26 7.70 -20.15
CA ALA A 152 2.64 7.20 -18.84
C ALA A 152 3.66 6.07 -18.92
N LYS A 153 4.56 6.03 -17.94
CA LYS A 153 5.48 4.91 -17.75
C LYS A 153 5.60 4.57 -16.27
N LEU A 154 5.62 3.28 -15.98
CA LEU A 154 5.74 2.79 -14.60
C LEU A 154 7.08 2.08 -14.42
N LYS A 155 7.82 2.53 -13.42
CA LYS A 155 9.12 2.01 -12.97
C LYS A 155 9.09 1.78 -11.46
N ASP A 156 9.96 0.92 -10.96
CA ASP A 156 10.28 0.78 -9.53
C ASP A 156 9.07 0.71 -8.58
N PHE A 157 8.07 -0.08 -8.96
CA PHE A 157 6.83 -0.19 -8.21
C PHE A 157 7.03 -0.98 -6.90
N THR A 158 6.42 -0.52 -5.81
CA THR A 158 6.50 -1.12 -4.48
C THR A 158 5.12 -1.16 -3.83
N PHE A 159 4.72 -2.33 -3.32
CA PHE A 159 3.71 -2.45 -2.28
C PHE A 159 4.34 -2.27 -0.91
N THR A 160 3.71 -1.46 -0.06
CA THR A 160 4.04 -1.36 1.36
C THR A 160 2.86 -1.86 2.18
N PHE A 161 2.99 -3.00 2.85
CA PHE A 161 1.97 -3.55 3.73
C PHE A 161 2.21 -3.09 5.16
N LEU A 162 1.21 -2.50 5.80
CA LEU A 162 1.31 -1.95 7.15
C LEU A 162 0.31 -2.63 8.09
N ASN A 163 0.76 -3.04 9.26
CA ASN A 163 -0.11 -3.42 10.38
C ASN A 163 0.19 -2.51 11.56
N SER A 164 -0.80 -1.72 11.97
CA SER A 164 -0.73 -0.79 13.11
C SER A 164 -1.57 -1.24 14.31
N GLY A 165 -1.54 -2.53 14.64
CA GLY A 165 -2.36 -3.13 15.69
C GLY A 165 -1.85 -2.92 17.14
N GLU A 166 -2.76 -3.09 18.09
CA GLU A 166 -2.47 -3.13 19.54
C GLU A 166 -1.99 -4.51 19.97
N LEU A 167 -0.83 -4.58 20.64
CA LEU A 167 -0.51 -5.70 21.50
C LEU A 167 -0.88 -5.31 22.93
N ALA A 168 -2.13 -5.57 23.32
CA ALA A 168 -2.56 -5.35 24.70
C ALA A 168 -1.83 -6.34 25.64
N GLN A 169 -0.73 -5.91 26.27
CA GLN A 169 -0.14 -6.65 27.39
C GLN A 169 -0.85 -6.25 28.67
N LYS A 170 -1.82 -7.06 29.11
CA LYS A 170 -2.49 -6.87 30.41
C LYS A 170 -1.53 -7.24 31.53
N LYS A 171 -0.69 -6.30 32.01
CA LYS A 171 0.03 -6.46 33.28
C LYS A 171 -0.97 -6.26 34.42
N VAL A 172 -1.42 -7.37 35.02
CA VAL A 172 -2.08 -7.31 36.32
C VAL A 172 -0.97 -7.06 37.35
N SER A 173 -0.81 -5.82 37.80
CA SER A 173 -0.05 -5.57 39.02
C SER A 173 -0.85 -6.13 40.19
N GLU A 174 -0.31 -7.13 40.87
CA GLU A 174 -0.89 -7.69 42.09
C GLU A 174 -1.22 -6.57 43.08
N ILE A 175 -2.47 -6.51 43.50
CA ILE A 175 -2.92 -5.64 44.58
C ILE A 175 -2.29 -6.21 45.86
N LYS A 176 -1.32 -5.50 46.43
CA LYS A 176 -0.84 -5.80 47.79
C LYS A 176 -1.92 -5.33 48.77
N PHE A 177 -2.53 -6.29 49.47
CA PHE A 177 -3.37 -6.05 50.64
C PHE A 177 -2.52 -5.76 51.87
#